data_AF-A0A9P9WSS5-F1
#
_entry.id   AF-A0A9P9WSS5-F1
#
_cell.length_a   1.000
_cell.length_b   1.000
_cell.length_c   1.000
_cell.angle_alpha   90.00
_cell.angle_beta   90.00
_cell.angle_gamma   90.00
#
_symmetry.space_group_name_H-M   'P 1'
#
loop_
_entity.id
_entity.type
_entity.pdbx_description
1 polymer ?
#
loop_
_entity_poly.entity_id
_entity_poly.type
_entity_poly.pdbx_seq_one_letter_code
_entity_poly.pdbx_strand_id
1 'polypeptide(L)'
;MEWIVAPDGFDAQCKSELNHLVQKARHNELDDWSSSPEGSLAQDDLLDQLPRKIHRSSSDALTDDERAWGIATKAIAGDSDKQVTVIPASEFYMPLMQQ
;
A
#
# COMPACT_ATOMS: atom_id res chain seq x y z
N MET A 1 -9.45 13.91 -14.51
CA MET A 1 -9.71 12.49 -14.19
C MET A 1 -8.82 11.52 -14.98
N GLU A 2 -8.06 11.99 -15.97
CA GLU A 2 -7.12 11.19 -16.79
C GLU A 2 -5.95 10.56 -16.01
N TRP A 3 -5.79 10.89 -14.72
CA TRP A 3 -4.70 10.42 -13.85
C TRP A 3 -5.10 9.22 -12.96
N ILE A 4 -6.36 8.80 -12.98
CA ILE A 4 -6.90 7.74 -12.09
C ILE A 4 -6.99 6.39 -12.83
N VAL A 5 -6.97 6.41 -14.16
CA VAL A 5 -7.06 5.19 -14.97
C VAL A 5 -5.65 4.74 -15.31
N ALA A 6 -5.25 3.60 -14.74
CA ALA A 6 -3.99 2.97 -15.08
C ALA A 6 -3.97 2.60 -16.58
N PRO A 7 -2.85 2.81 -17.29
CA PRO A 7 -2.74 2.42 -18.69
C PRO A 7 -2.88 0.90 -18.85
N ASP A 8 -3.29 0.47 -20.04
CA ASP A 8 -3.40 -0.95 -20.36
C ASP A 8 -2.09 -1.69 -20.06
N GLY A 9 -2.20 -2.80 -19.33
CA GLY A 9 -1.05 -3.63 -18.95
C GLY A 9 -0.30 -3.19 -17.69
N PHE A 10 -0.65 -2.05 -17.08
CA PHE A 10 0.01 -1.58 -15.85
C PHE A 10 -0.08 -2.60 -14.71
N ASP A 11 -1.26 -3.16 -14.46
CA ASP A 11 -1.44 -4.15 -13.39
C ASP A 11 -0.62 -5.42 -13.64
N ALA A 12 -0.49 -5.83 -14.90
CA ALA A 12 0.34 -6.97 -15.29
C ALA A 12 1.83 -6.68 -15.05
N GLN A 13 2.28 -5.46 -15.32
CA GLN A 13 3.63 -5.00 -15.00
C GLN A 13 3.86 -4.98 -13.48
N CYS A 14 2.96 -4.38 -12.70
CA CYS A 14 3.02 -4.39 -11.24
C CYS A 14 3.11 -5.82 -10.69
N LYS A 15 2.30 -6.74 -11.24
CA LYS A 15 2.35 -8.15 -10.85
C LYS A 15 3.70 -8.80 -11.18
N SER A 16 4.26 -8.52 -12.35
CA SER A 16 5.54 -9.08 -12.76
C SER A 16 6.70 -8.54 -11.92
N GLU A 17 6.70 -7.24 -11.61
CA GLU A 17 7.85 -6.56 -11.01
C GLU A 17 7.77 -6.48 -9.49
N LEU A 18 6.57 -6.32 -8.92
CA LEU A 18 6.39 -5.96 -7.51
C LEU A 18 5.71 -7.04 -6.66
N ASN A 19 5.14 -8.09 -7.26
CA ASN A 19 4.48 -9.16 -6.48
C ASN A 19 5.44 -9.82 -5.48
N HIS A 20 6.73 -9.90 -5.79
CA HIS A 20 7.72 -10.44 -4.85
C HIS A 20 7.85 -9.57 -3.58
N LEU A 21 7.70 -8.25 -3.69
CA LEU A 21 7.68 -7.34 -2.53
C LEU A 21 6.39 -7.47 -1.73
N VAL A 22 5.25 -7.65 -2.40
CA VAL A 22 3.98 -7.96 -1.73
C VAL A 22 4.11 -9.22 -0.89
N GLN A 23 4.70 -10.29 -1.45
CA GLN A 23 4.93 -11.52 -0.69
C GLN A 23 5.88 -11.28 0.50
N LYS A 24 6.95 -10.51 0.34
CA LYS A 24 7.85 -10.17 1.45
C LYS A 24 7.15 -9.37 2.55
N ALA A 25 6.35 -8.37 2.17
CA ALA A 25 5.56 -7.58 3.10
C ALA A 25 4.61 -8.49 3.91
N ARG A 26 3.87 -9.39 3.23
CA ARG A 26 2.99 -10.38 3.86
C ARG A 26 3.71 -11.25 4.88
N HIS A 27 4.95 -11.64 4.62
CA HIS A 27 5.76 -12.45 5.54
C HIS A 27 6.50 -11.64 6.63
N ASN A 28 6.22 -10.34 6.76
CA ASN A 28 6.86 -9.43 7.73
C ASN A 28 8.37 -9.21 7.47
N GLU A 29 8.85 -9.50 6.26
CA GLU A 29 10.26 -9.36 5.89
C GLU A 29 10.69 -7.90 5.62
N LEU A 30 9.74 -6.96 5.65
CA LEU A 30 9.96 -5.53 5.39
C LEU A 30 9.49 -4.63 6.55
N ASP A 31 9.25 -5.19 7.74
CA ASP A 31 8.72 -4.43 8.89
C ASP A 31 9.63 -3.28 9.33
N ASP A 32 10.93 -3.43 9.14
CA ASP A 32 11.96 -2.43 9.39
C ASP A 32 11.80 -1.16 8.51
N TRP A 33 11.07 -1.25 7.39
CA TRP A 33 10.77 -0.07 6.56
C TRP A 33 9.87 0.94 7.28
N SER A 34 9.05 0.48 8.23
CA SER A 34 8.21 1.38 9.05
C SER A 34 9.00 2.35 9.94
N SER A 35 10.33 2.24 9.97
CA SER A 35 11.23 3.17 10.69
C SER A 35 11.33 4.55 10.04
N SER A 36 10.82 4.74 8.82
CA SER A 36 10.72 6.06 8.18
C SER A 36 9.31 6.33 7.63
N PRO A 37 8.95 7.60 7.40
CA PRO A 37 7.68 7.94 6.77
C PRO A 37 7.49 7.30 5.39
N GLU A 38 8.50 7.36 4.53
CA GLU A 38 8.44 6.78 3.18
C GLU A 38 8.42 5.25 3.20
N GLY A 39 9.10 4.63 4.15
CA GLY A 39 9.08 3.18 4.28
C GLY A 39 7.77 2.67 4.87
N SER A 40 7.17 3.40 5.81
CA SER A 40 5.79 3.12 6.29
C SER A 40 4.79 3.22 5.15
N LEU A 41 4.92 4.24 4.31
CA LEU A 41 4.09 4.42 3.12
C LEU A 41 4.25 3.27 2.13
N ALA A 42 5.49 2.91 1.80
CA ALA A 42 5.76 1.79 0.90
C ALA A 42 5.20 0.46 1.45
N GLN A 43 5.25 0.27 2.77
CA GLN A 43 4.68 -0.93 3.40
C GLN A 43 3.15 -0.94 3.33
N ASP A 44 2.50 0.22 3.54
CA ASP A 44 1.06 0.40 3.37
C ASP A 44 0.62 0.11 1.93
N ASP A 45 1.30 0.70 0.93
CA ASP A 45 1.03 0.51 -0.50
C ASP A 45 1.20 -0.96 -0.94
N LEU A 46 2.23 -1.65 -0.43
CA LEU A 46 2.46 -3.08 -0.68
C LEU A 46 1.40 -4.02 -0.10
N LEU A 47 0.64 -3.58 0.91
CA LEU A 47 -0.38 -4.37 1.59
C LEU A 47 -1.82 -3.94 1.24
N ASP A 48 -2.05 -2.71 0.81
CA ASP A 48 -3.39 -2.24 0.41
C ASP A 48 -3.52 -2.06 -1.10
N GLN A 49 -2.74 -1.15 -1.70
CA GLN A 49 -2.96 -0.73 -3.09
C GLN A 49 -2.44 -1.74 -4.12
N LEU A 50 -1.26 -2.33 -3.90
CA LEU A 50 -0.67 -3.31 -4.83
C LEU A 50 -1.46 -4.61 -4.90
N PRO A 51 -1.90 -5.21 -3.78
CA PRO A 51 -2.79 -6.37 -3.83
C PRO A 51 -4.07 -6.11 -4.62
N ARG A 52 -4.69 -4.93 -4.48
CA ARG A 52 -5.86 -4.52 -5.26
C ARG A 52 -5.60 -4.41 -6.77
N LYS A 53 -4.38 -4.03 -7.18
CA LYS A 53 -3.96 -4.01 -8.59
C LYS A 53 -3.64 -5.41 -9.11
N ILE A 54 -2.92 -6.21 -8.34
CA ILE A 54 -2.37 -7.52 -8.75
C ILE A 54 -3.42 -8.64 -8.72
N HIS A 55 -4.37 -8.57 -7.78
CA HIS A 55 -5.36 -9.59 -7.50
C HIS A 55 -6.80 -9.08 -7.74
N ARG A 56 -6.99 -8.21 -8.75
CA ARG A 56 -8.32 -7.63 -9.05
C ARG A 56 -9.42 -8.70 -9.07
N SER A 57 -10.55 -8.35 -8.46
CA SER A 57 -11.75 -9.19 -8.41
C SER A 57 -11.56 -10.54 -7.71
N SER A 58 -10.52 -10.69 -6.86
CA SER A 58 -10.37 -11.85 -5.98
C SER A 58 -10.32 -11.42 -4.51
N SER A 59 -10.56 -12.38 -3.61
CA SER A 59 -10.42 -12.17 -2.17
C SER A 59 -8.97 -11.84 -1.76
N ASP A 60 -7.98 -12.26 -2.55
CA ASP A 60 -6.56 -12.01 -2.26
C ASP A 60 -6.19 -10.53 -2.30
N ALA A 61 -7.02 -9.69 -2.93
CA ALA A 61 -6.88 -8.24 -2.94
C ALA A 61 -7.20 -7.59 -1.59
N LEU A 62 -7.86 -8.30 -0.67
CA LEU A 62 -8.35 -7.79 0.61
C LEU A 62 -7.68 -8.48 1.82
N THR A 63 -6.77 -9.42 1.57
CA THR A 63 -6.20 -10.30 2.61
C THR A 63 -5.46 -9.53 3.69
N ASP A 64 -4.89 -8.37 3.36
CA ASP A 64 -3.98 -7.64 4.23
C ASP A 64 -4.56 -6.31 4.75
N ASP A 65 -5.85 -6.04 4.49
CA ASP A 65 -6.52 -4.76 4.79
C ASP A 65 -6.40 -4.37 6.28
N GLU A 66 -6.56 -5.33 7.19
CA GLU A 66 -6.40 -5.07 8.64
C GLU A 66 -4.98 -4.64 9.00
N ARG A 67 -3.98 -5.22 8.33
CA ARG A 67 -2.58 -4.89 8.60
C ARG A 67 -2.20 -3.53 7.99
N ALA A 68 -2.66 -3.24 6.78
CA ALA A 68 -2.53 -1.92 6.19
C ALA A 68 -3.17 -0.84 7.07
N TRP A 69 -4.40 -1.08 7.56
CA TRP A 69 -5.06 -0.21 8.54
C TRP A 69 -4.20 0.03 9.79
N GLY A 70 -3.57 -1.02 10.33
CA GLY A 70 -2.67 -0.90 11.46
C GLY A 70 -1.39 -0.09 11.19
N ILE A 71 -0.86 -0.15 9.97
CA ILE A 71 0.30 0.64 9.55
C ILE A 71 -0.10 2.10 9.36
N ALA A 72 -1.16 2.36 8.59
CA ALA A 72 -1.74 3.66 8.36
C ALA A 72 -2.03 4.42 9.67
N THR A 73 -2.72 3.79 10.62
CA THR A 73 -3.06 4.42 11.91
C THR A 73 -1.82 4.76 12.73
N LYS A 74 -0.80 3.88 12.76
CA LYS A 74 0.47 4.15 13.43
C LYS A 74 1.25 5.28 12.77
N ALA A 75 1.31 5.29 11.44
CA ALA A 75 1.99 6.31 10.65
C ALA A 75 1.37 7.69 10.89
N ILE A 76 0.04 7.80 10.84
CA ILE A 76 -0.69 9.04 11.11
C ILE A 76 -0.51 9.49 12.57
N ALA A 77 -0.60 8.56 13.53
CA ALA A 77 -0.38 8.89 14.95
C ALA A 77 1.05 9.39 15.23
N GLY A 78 2.02 8.96 14.41
CA GLY A 78 3.41 9.40 14.44
C GLY A 78 3.74 10.57 13.51
N ASP A 79 2.74 11.28 12.96
CA ASP A 79 2.91 12.41 12.03
C ASP A 79 3.71 12.08 10.76
N SER A 80 3.75 10.80 10.34
CA SER A 80 4.47 10.39 9.11
C SER A 80 3.79 10.90 7.85
N ASP A 81 2.47 11.02 7.86
CA ASP A 81 1.67 11.60 6.78
C ASP A 81 2.01 13.08 6.52
N LYS A 82 2.46 13.80 7.55
CA LYS A 82 2.92 15.20 7.46
C LYS A 82 4.35 15.34 6.96
N GLN A 83 5.10 14.23 6.88
CA GLN A 83 6.51 14.21 6.49
C GLN A 83 6.72 13.79 5.03
N VAL A 84 5.67 13.30 4.36
CA VAL A 84 5.67 13.00 2.92
C VAL A 84 4.92 14.08 2.13
N THR A 85 5.02 14.05 0.80
CA THR A 85 4.25 15.00 -0.03
C THR A 85 2.76 14.66 -0.02
N VAL A 86 1.90 15.65 -0.32
CA VAL A 86 0.43 15.55 -0.15
C VAL A 86 -0.20 14.37 -0.90
N ILE A 87 0.28 14.05 -2.11
CA ILE A 87 -0.27 12.95 -2.90
C ILE A 87 0.04 11.60 -2.22
N PRO A 88 1.32 11.25 -1.94
CA PRO A 88 1.69 10.12 -1.09
C PRO A 88 0.97 10.06 0.25
N ALA A 89 0.83 11.20 0.95
CA ALA A 89 0.14 11.23 2.25
C ALA A 89 -1.29 10.68 2.17
N SER A 90 -1.97 10.84 1.02
CA SER A 90 -3.34 10.33 0.83
C SER A 90 -3.45 8.81 0.92
N GLU A 91 -2.37 8.08 0.63
CA GLU A 91 -2.36 6.61 0.66
C GLU A 91 -2.57 6.11 2.09
N PHE A 92 -1.96 6.74 3.11
CA PHE A 92 -2.20 6.41 4.51
C PHE A 92 -3.67 6.53 4.94
N TYR A 93 -4.47 7.32 4.24
CA TYR A 93 -5.89 7.48 4.55
C TYR A 93 -6.77 6.47 3.80
N MET A 94 -6.28 5.83 2.73
CA MET A 94 -7.05 4.89 1.91
C MET A 94 -7.50 3.66 2.71
N PRO A 95 -6.65 2.98 3.52
CA PRO A 95 -7.09 1.83 4.33
C PRO A 95 -8.17 2.18 5.35
N LEU A 96 -8.23 3.43 5.80
CA LEU A 96 -9.24 3.90 6.76
C LEU A 96 -10.62 4.10 6.13
N MET A 97 -10.68 4.33 4.81
CA MET A 97 -11.90 4.62 4.07
C MET A 97 -12.53 3.38 3.43
N GLN A 98 -11.82 2.25 3.40
CA GLN A 98 -12.19 1.05 2.66
C GLN A 98 -12.79 -0.07 3.55
N GLN A 99 -13.19 0.29 4.78
CA GLN A 99 -13.85 -0.61 5.75
C GLN A 99 -15.35 -0.78 5.45
#